data_AF-A0A8T6MS10-F1
#
_entry.id   AF-A0A8T6MS10-F1
#
_cell.length_a   1.000
_cell.length_b   1.000
_cell.length_c   1.000
_cell.angle_alpha   90.00
_cell.angle_beta   90.00
_cell.angle_gamma   90.00
#
_symmetry.space_group_name_H-M   'P 1'
#
loop_
_entity.id
_entity.type
_entity.pdbx_description
1 polymer ?
#
loop_
_entity_poly.entity_id
_entity_poly.type
_entity_poly.pdbx_seq_one_letter_code
_entity_poly.pdbx_strand_id
1 'polypeptide(L)'
;MLFVTNKGLYFVSKTEAKPQWWKSTVQRQIMMLIKDPDNTILTHDGYDEEDLALDLENEKNPRYKMSDVIQVDTEEKIWGTILVLKLRDGEKERKFHLSIVKDWVSYPAKSPMNFLRPNWTPVVQYIKSRTES
;
A
#
# COMPACT_ATOMS: atom_id res chain seq x y z
N MET A 1 4.01 2.37 -3.72
CA MET A 1 2.61 2.41 -3.31
C MET A 1 2.06 1.00 -3.43
N LEU A 2 1.17 0.62 -2.51
CA LEU A 2 0.41 -0.62 -2.62
C LEU A 2 -0.90 -0.29 -3.35
N PHE A 3 -1.18 -1.02 -4.42
CA PHE A 3 -2.49 -1.02 -5.06
C PHE A 3 -3.15 -2.36 -4.80
N VAL A 4 -4.44 -2.33 -4.44
CA VAL A 4 -5.26 -3.51 -4.23
C VAL A 4 -6.41 -3.41 -5.21
N THR A 5 -6.55 -4.42 -6.07
CA THR A 5 -7.65 -4.51 -7.04
C THR A 5 -8.37 -5.84 -6.89
N ASN A 6 -9.42 -6.05 -7.69
CA ASN A 6 -10.08 -7.36 -7.82
C ASN A 6 -9.15 -8.44 -8.41
N LYS A 7 -8.12 -8.06 -9.18
CA LYS A 7 -7.18 -8.98 -9.85
C LYS A 7 -6.04 -9.40 -8.93
N GLY A 8 -5.64 -8.56 -7.96
CA GLY A 8 -4.56 -8.89 -7.04
C GLY A 8 -3.98 -7.68 -6.29
N LEU A 9 -2.76 -7.87 -5.79
CA LEU A 9 -1.98 -6.87 -5.06
C LEU A 9 -0.74 -6.48 -5.86
N TYR A 10 -0.49 -5.19 -5.95
CA TYR A 10 0.59 -4.64 -6.77
C TYR A 10 1.43 -3.65 -5.98
N PHE A 11 2.76 -3.85 -6.02
CA PHE A 11 3.72 -3.00 -5.35
C PHE A 11 4.45 -2.15 -6.38
N VAL A 12 3.98 -0.92 -6.58
CA VAL A 12 4.56 0.02 -7.54
C VAL A 12 5.63 0.86 -6.86
N SER A 13 6.88 0.69 -7.28
CA SER A 13 8.05 1.46 -6.80
C SER A 13 8.76 2.20 -7.93
N LYS A 14 8.64 1.71 -9.16
CA LYS A 14 9.03 2.38 -10.41
C LYS A 14 7.77 2.74 -11.15
N THR A 15 7.60 4.00 -11.51
CA THR A 15 6.39 4.47 -12.19
C THR A 15 6.78 5.44 -13.30
N GLU A 16 6.08 5.35 -14.42
CA GLU A 16 6.15 6.31 -15.52
C GLU A 16 5.26 7.54 -15.26
N ALA A 17 4.44 7.49 -14.19
CA ALA A 17 3.65 8.62 -13.76
C ALA A 17 4.55 9.83 -13.45
N LYS A 18 4.08 11.02 -13.83
CA LYS A 18 4.82 12.27 -13.62
C LYS A 18 5.23 12.38 -12.13
N PRO A 19 6.52 12.62 -11.81
CA PRO A 19 6.98 12.69 -10.41
C PRO A 19 6.19 13.68 -9.55
N GLN A 20 5.73 14.78 -10.16
CA GLN A 20 4.91 15.79 -9.51
C GLN A 20 3.50 15.29 -9.16
N TRP A 21 2.90 14.46 -10.02
CA TRP A 21 1.62 13.82 -9.75
C TRP A 21 1.79 12.86 -8.56
N TRP A 22 2.80 11.97 -8.61
CA TRP A 22 3.07 11.02 -7.53
C TRP A 22 3.25 11.70 -6.16
N LYS A 23 4.06 12.76 -6.11
CA LYS A 23 4.28 13.54 -4.90
C LYS A 23 2.98 14.14 -4.36
N SER A 24 2.16 14.74 -5.24
CA SER A 24 0.90 15.38 -4.87
C SER A 24 -0.12 14.34 -4.37
N THR A 25 -0.21 13.19 -5.04
CA THR A 25 -1.09 12.08 -4.68
C THR A 25 -0.75 11.53 -3.30
N VAL A 26 0.53 11.27 -3.02
CA VAL A 26 0.98 10.81 -1.69
C VAL A 26 0.66 11.83 -0.60
N GLN A 27 0.90 13.12 -0.85
CA GLN A 27 0.54 14.17 0.12
C GLN A 27 -0.97 14.22 0.38
N ARG A 28 -1.79 14.09 -0.67
CA ARG A 28 -3.25 14.07 -0.54
C ARG A 28 -3.74 12.84 0.24
N GLN A 29 -3.18 11.66 -0.01
CA GLN A 29 -3.46 10.44 0.75
C GLN A 29 -3.18 10.65 2.25
N ILE A 30 -2.01 11.18 2.58
CA ILE A 30 -1.63 11.47 3.98
C ILE A 30 -2.65 12.42 4.62
N MET A 31 -3.01 13.51 3.95
CA MET A 31 -3.98 14.48 4.48
C MET A 31 -5.38 13.88 4.65
N MET A 32 -5.84 13.05 3.71
CA MET A 32 -7.13 12.36 3.82
C MET A 32 -7.15 11.39 5.00
N LEU A 33 -6.09 10.60 5.19
CA LEU A 33 -5.98 9.65 6.30
C LEU A 33 -5.76 10.33 7.66
N ILE A 34 -5.20 11.54 7.70
CA ILE A 34 -5.16 12.35 8.91
C ILE A 34 -6.57 12.84 9.28
N LYS A 35 -7.36 13.23 8.29
CA LYS A 35 -8.71 13.76 8.48
C LYS A 35 -9.72 12.65 8.83
N ASP A 36 -9.58 11.50 8.19
CA ASP A 36 -10.46 10.35 8.31
C ASP A 36 -9.62 9.05 8.26
N PRO A 37 -9.14 8.58 9.43
CA PRO A 37 -8.32 7.37 9.51
C PRO A 37 -9.05 6.08 9.10
N ASP A 38 -10.39 6.09 9.08
CA ASP A 38 -11.22 4.94 8.70
C ASP A 38 -11.32 4.75 7.18
N ASN A 39 -11.05 5.81 6.41
CA ASN A 39 -11.11 5.79 4.95
C ASN A 39 -9.78 5.32 4.31
N THR A 40 -9.43 4.05 4.51
CA THR A 40 -8.16 3.46 4.01
C THR A 40 -8.19 2.95 2.58
N ILE A 41 -9.37 2.84 1.97
CA ILE A 41 -9.53 2.49 0.55
C ILE A 41 -9.72 3.79 -0.22
N LEU A 42 -8.64 4.26 -0.83
CA LEU A 42 -8.62 5.52 -1.56
C LEU A 42 -8.53 5.28 -3.07
N THR A 43 -9.37 5.97 -3.84
CA THR A 43 -9.26 6.05 -5.30
C THR A 43 -8.49 7.33 -5.67
N HIS A 44 -7.64 7.24 -6.69
CA HIS A 44 -6.83 8.38 -7.15
C HIS A 44 -7.30 8.89 -8.50
N ASP A 45 -7.57 10.20 -8.57
CA ASP A 45 -7.88 10.86 -9.83
C ASP A 45 -6.64 10.93 -10.71
N GLY A 46 -6.77 10.50 -11.97
CA GLY A 46 -5.71 10.56 -12.97
C GLY A 46 -4.63 9.48 -12.84
N TYR A 47 -4.96 8.36 -12.19
CA TYR A 47 -4.21 7.11 -12.31
C TYR A 47 -5.18 5.93 -12.33
N ASP A 48 -5.25 5.23 -13.45
CA ASP A 48 -6.23 4.19 -13.70
C ASP A 48 -5.61 2.80 -13.93
N GLU A 49 -6.41 1.87 -14.43
CA GLU A 49 -5.96 0.52 -14.74
C GLU A 49 -4.93 0.47 -15.88
N GLU A 50 -4.98 1.41 -16.84
CA GLU A 50 -4.03 1.48 -17.95
C GLU A 50 -2.67 1.97 -17.45
N ASP A 51 -2.65 3.01 -16.62
CA ASP A 51 -1.43 3.49 -15.97
C ASP A 51 -0.79 2.39 -15.10
N LEU A 52 -1.61 1.68 -14.33
CA LEU A 52 -1.16 0.55 -13.53
C LEU A 52 -0.60 -0.57 -14.41
N ALA A 53 -1.25 -0.89 -15.53
CA ALA A 53 -0.78 -1.92 -16.44
C ALA A 53 0.61 -1.59 -17.02
N LEU A 54 0.81 -0.33 -17.45
CA LEU A 54 2.10 0.16 -17.93
C LEU A 54 3.18 0.09 -16.85
N ASP A 55 2.89 0.56 -15.63
CA ASP A 55 3.83 0.48 -14.52
C ASP A 55 4.19 -0.98 -14.19
N LEU A 56 3.24 -1.89 -14.34
CA LEU A 56 3.47 -3.30 -14.07
C LEU A 56 4.39 -3.95 -15.10
N GLU A 57 4.49 -3.47 -16.35
CA GLU A 57 5.47 -3.98 -17.34
C GLU A 57 6.90 -3.98 -16.79
N ASN A 58 7.20 -3.09 -15.83
CA ASN A 58 8.46 -3.11 -15.11
C ASN A 58 8.53 -4.28 -14.11
N GLU A 59 9.39 -5.26 -14.39
CA GLU A 59 9.60 -6.44 -13.52
C GLU A 59 10.03 -6.11 -12.08
N LYS A 60 10.55 -4.90 -11.84
CA LYS A 60 10.90 -4.44 -10.49
C LYS A 60 9.68 -4.09 -9.63
N ASN A 61 8.48 -4.08 -10.20
CA ASN A 61 7.22 -3.90 -9.47
C ASN A 61 6.58 -5.26 -9.22
N PRO A 62 6.65 -5.80 -8.00
CA PRO A 62 6.07 -7.09 -7.67
C PRO A 62 4.55 -7.11 -7.89
N ARG A 63 4.08 -8.22 -8.45
CA ARG A 63 2.67 -8.50 -8.72
C ARG A 63 2.31 -9.82 -8.04
N TYR A 64 1.26 -9.80 -7.22
CA TYR A 64 0.77 -10.99 -6.54
C TYR A 64 -0.71 -11.16 -6.85
N LYS A 65 -1.12 -12.37 -7.22
CA LYS A 65 -2.55 -12.68 -7.40
C LYS A 65 -3.22 -12.71 -6.04
N MET A 66 -4.54 -12.55 -6.02
CA MET A 66 -5.29 -12.66 -4.77
C MET A 66 -5.16 -14.06 -4.14
N SER A 67 -4.99 -15.10 -4.96
CA SER A 67 -4.72 -16.48 -4.54
C SER A 67 -3.35 -16.68 -3.87
N ASP A 68 -2.43 -15.74 -4.07
CA ASP A 68 -1.10 -15.79 -3.45
C ASP A 68 -1.11 -15.21 -2.03
N VAL A 69 -2.23 -14.65 -1.58
CA VAL A 69 -2.38 -14.15 -0.22
C VAL A 69 -2.54 -15.32 0.74
N ILE A 70 -1.55 -15.52 1.61
CA ILE A 70 -1.55 -16.54 2.65
C ILE A 70 -2.17 -15.98 3.93
N GLN A 71 -1.83 -14.74 4.28
CA GLN A 71 -2.34 -14.06 5.46
C GLN A 71 -2.41 -12.56 5.20
N VAL A 72 -3.46 -11.93 5.71
CA VAL A 72 -3.60 -10.48 5.80
C VAL A 72 -4.17 -10.12 7.18
N ASP A 73 -3.51 -9.20 7.86
CA ASP A 73 -3.87 -8.79 9.21
C ASP A 73 -3.43 -7.35 9.51
N THR A 74 -3.82 -6.83 10.66
CA THR A 74 -3.35 -5.55 11.15
C THR A 74 -2.76 -5.66 12.56
N GLU A 75 -1.65 -4.95 12.79
CA GLU A 75 -1.03 -4.86 14.11
C GLU A 75 -0.99 -3.40 14.57
N GLU A 76 -1.47 -3.13 15.78
CA GLU A 76 -1.33 -1.83 16.42
C GLU A 76 -0.01 -1.77 17.22
N LYS A 77 0.76 -0.70 17.03
CA LYS A 77 1.98 -0.39 17.79
C LYS A 77 1.84 0.99 18.44
N ILE A 78 2.66 1.24 19.45
CA ILE A 78 2.71 2.53 20.16
C ILE A 78 2.96 3.70 19.19
N TRP A 79 3.67 3.47 18.10
CA TRP A 79 4.04 4.52 17.13
C TRP A 79 3.15 4.57 15.89
N GLY A 80 2.31 3.57 15.61
CA GLY A 80 1.61 3.46 14.32
C GLY A 80 0.78 2.18 14.18
N THR A 81 -0.04 2.09 13.14
CA THR A 81 -0.72 0.84 12.74
C THR A 81 -0.05 0.24 11.52
N ILE A 82 0.09 -1.08 11.52
CA ILE A 82 0.78 -1.84 10.48
C ILE A 82 -0.24 -2.73 9.76
N LEU A 83 -0.21 -2.71 8.43
CA LEU A 83 -0.82 -3.75 7.60
C LEU A 83 0.21 -4.86 7.39
N VAL A 84 -0.13 -6.06 7.82
CA VAL A 84 0.70 -7.26 7.72
C VAL A 84 0.19 -8.11 6.56
N LEU A 85 1.05 -8.38 5.58
CA LEU A 85 0.76 -9.24 4.44
C LEU A 85 1.76 -10.38 4.40
N LYS A 86 1.27 -11.61 4.25
CA LYS A 86 2.09 -12.78 3.96
C LYS A 86 1.65 -13.32 2.60
N LEU A 87 2.56 -13.28 1.63
CA LEU A 87 2.29 -13.64 0.24
C LEU A 87 3.16 -14.83 -0.17
N ARG A 88 2.63 -15.67 -1.06
CA ARG A 88 3.38 -16.70 -1.77
C ARG A 88 4.17 -16.06 -2.89
N ASP A 89 5.46 -16.35 -2.93
CA ASP A 89 6.41 -15.84 -3.93
C ASP A 89 7.15 -17.05 -4.52
N GLY A 90 6.51 -17.68 -5.51
CA GLY A 90 6.92 -18.99 -6.03
C GLY A 90 6.82 -20.08 -4.94
N GLU A 91 7.94 -20.72 -4.64
CA GLU A 91 8.05 -21.74 -3.59
C GLU A 91 8.28 -21.16 -2.18
N LYS A 92 8.52 -19.84 -2.09
CA LYS A 92 8.82 -19.17 -0.83
C LYS A 92 7.62 -18.37 -0.33
N GLU A 93 7.67 -18.01 0.94
CA GLU A 93 6.72 -17.07 1.54
C GLU A 93 7.44 -15.75 1.84
N ARG A 94 6.78 -14.64 1.57
CA ARG A 94 7.31 -13.30 1.81
C ARG A 94 6.36 -12.52 2.71
N LYS A 95 6.90 -12.00 3.82
CA LYS A 95 6.15 -11.18 4.78
C LYS A 95 6.46 -9.70 4.56
N PHE A 96 5.42 -8.89 4.43
CA PHE A 96 5.48 -7.43 4.31
C PHE A 96 4.81 -6.79 5.52
N HIS A 97 5.46 -5.78 6.08
CA HIS A 97 4.89 -4.89 7.09
C HIS A 97 4.81 -3.49 6.48
N LEU A 98 3.59 -2.97 6.33
CA LEU A 98 3.34 -1.69 5.70
C LEU A 98 2.79 -0.70 6.74
N SER A 99 3.41 0.46 6.82
CA SER A 99 2.99 1.57 7.68
C SER A 99 3.09 2.87 6.90
N ILE A 100 2.23 3.84 7.19
CA ILE A 100 2.25 5.14 6.51
C ILE A 100 3.06 6.13 7.32
N VAL A 101 4.12 6.66 6.74
CA VAL A 101 4.93 7.73 7.34
C VAL A 101 4.19 9.06 7.19
N LYS A 102 4.01 9.78 8.30
CA LYS A 102 3.39 11.11 8.30
C LYS A 102 4.34 12.18 7.76
N ASP A 103 5.57 12.21 8.28
CA ASP A 103 6.60 13.17 7.91
C ASP A 103 8.00 12.55 7.95
N TRP A 104 8.86 12.99 7.04
CA TRP A 104 10.29 12.65 6.98
C TRP A 104 11.14 13.82 7.50
N VAL A 105 12.10 13.57 8.39
CA VAL A 105 13.13 14.57 8.71
C VAL A 105 14.35 14.32 7.84
N SER A 106 14.92 15.38 7.28
CA SER A 106 16.09 15.31 6.41
C SER A 106 17.45 15.35 7.15
N TYR A 107 17.49 15.28 8.49
CA TYR A 107 18.75 15.35 9.24
C TYR A 107 18.70 14.59 10.58
N PRO A 108 19.80 13.94 11.03
CA PRO A 108 21.06 13.65 10.32
C PRO A 108 20.99 12.42 9.37
N ALA A 109 19.89 11.67 9.39
CA ALA A 109 19.54 10.63 8.42
C ALA A 109 18.02 10.65 8.18
N LYS A 110 17.56 10.25 6.98
CA LYS A 110 16.13 10.15 6.66
C LYS A 110 15.47 9.06 7.52
N SER A 111 15.02 9.44 8.70
CA SER A 111 14.25 8.57 9.59
C SER A 111 12.82 9.09 9.68
N PRO A 112 11.80 8.21 9.64
CA PRO A 112 10.43 8.60 9.85
C PRO A 112 10.27 9.15 11.27
N MET A 113 9.77 10.38 11.41
CA MET A 113 9.58 11.00 12.73
C MET A 113 8.29 10.56 13.38
N ASN A 114 7.24 10.38 12.57
CA ASN A 114 5.90 10.02 12.99
C ASN A 114 5.26 9.11 11.94
N PHE A 115 4.46 8.15 12.39
CA PHE A 115 3.63 7.33 11.53
C PHE A 115 2.16 7.67 11.76
N LEU A 116 1.35 7.46 10.73
CA LEU A 116 -0.09 7.49 10.86
C LEU A 116 -0.58 6.20 11.54
N ARG A 117 -1.79 6.29 12.08
CA ARG A 117 -2.55 5.17 12.63
C ARG A 117 -3.84 4.95 11.83
N PRO A 118 -3.77 4.71 10.52
CA PRO A 118 -4.96 4.40 9.73
C PRO A 118 -5.61 3.10 10.21
N ASN A 119 -6.94 3.01 10.08
CA ASN A 119 -7.67 1.78 10.33
C ASN A 119 -7.56 0.85 9.11
N TRP A 120 -6.71 -0.16 9.19
CA TRP A 120 -6.50 -1.11 8.09
C TRP A 120 -7.62 -2.14 7.94
N THR A 121 -8.58 -2.22 8.87
CA THR A 121 -9.64 -3.23 8.86
C THR A 121 -10.42 -3.29 7.54
N PRO A 122 -10.82 -2.18 6.89
CA PRO A 122 -11.50 -2.23 5.60
C PRO A 122 -10.67 -2.90 4.51
N VAL A 123 -9.36 -2.61 4.45
CA VAL A 123 -8.42 -3.24 3.50
C VAL A 123 -8.27 -4.73 3.79
N VAL A 124 -8.11 -5.11 5.06
CA VAL A 124 -8.00 -6.51 5.49
C VAL A 124 -9.27 -7.29 5.11
N GLN A 125 -10.45 -6.74 5.42
CA GLN A 125 -11.74 -7.34 5.07
C GLN A 125 -11.91 -7.50 3.56
N TYR A 126 -11.56 -6.46 2.79
CA TYR A 126 -11.62 -6.52 1.32
C TYR A 126 -10.76 -7.66 0.78
N ILE A 127 -9.50 -7.77 1.20
CA ILE A 127 -8.59 -8.82 0.72
C ILE A 127 -9.12 -10.20 1.13
N LYS A 128 -9.50 -10.41 2.39
CA LYS A 128 -10.05 -11.70 2.86
C LYS A 128 -11.27 -12.13 2.07
N SER A 129 -12.20 -11.20 1.82
CA SER A 129 -13.41 -11.49 1.05
C SER A 129 -13.13 -12.01 -0.37
N ARG A 130 -11.97 -11.66 -0.95
CA ARG A 130 -11.55 -12.07 -2.30
C ARG A 130 -10.63 -13.29 -2.31
N THR A 131 -10.03 -13.65 -1.18
CA THR A 131 -9.25 -14.89 -1.03
C THR A 131 -10.14 -16.07 -0.63
N GLU A 132 -11.25 -15.81 0.07
CA GLU A 132 -12.22 -16.82 0.50
C GLU A 132 -13.34 -17.10 -0.52
N SER A 133 -13.40 -16.32 -1.61
CA SER A 133 -14.34 -16.50 -2.74
C SER A 133 -13.74 -17.37 -3.85
#